data_AF-A0A6I5CB39-F1
#
_entry.id   AF-A0A6I5CB39-F1
#
_cell.length_a   1.000
_cell.length_b   1.000
_cell.length_c   1.000
_cell.angle_alpha   90.00
_cell.angle_beta   90.00
_cell.angle_gamma   90.00
#
_symmetry.space_group_name_H-M   'P 1'
#
loop_
_entity.id
_entity.type
_entity.pdbx_description
1 polymer ?
#
loop_
_entity_poly.entity_id
_entity_poly.type
_entity_poly.pdbx_seq_one_letter_code
_entity_poly.pdbx_strand_id
1 'polypeptide(L)'
;ATADLPDSADRVRATAHQGLALVQRWLADERFAAARLAVLTRDAVRTGPADRPVDPAQAALWGLVRSARAEHPGRLVLIDAAGTGEPADTDTLSAALAAGEPELALRTGPPLLPRLVRGGRADGTLSLPDGAA
;
A
#
# COMPACT_ATOMS: atom_id res chain seq x y z
N ALA A 1 4.56 -26.97 3.19
CA ALA A 1 4.67 -25.96 4.25
C ALA A 1 3.37 -25.18 4.31
N THR A 2 2.37 -25.70 5.02
CA THR A 2 0.98 -25.17 5.04
C THR A 2 0.45 -24.98 6.46
N ALA A 3 1.34 -24.96 7.47
CA ALA A 3 0.95 -24.99 8.88
C ALA A 3 0.73 -23.60 9.53
N ASP A 4 0.81 -22.48 8.78
CA ASP A 4 0.79 -21.12 9.35
C ASP A 4 -0.40 -20.24 8.89
N LEU A 5 -1.38 -20.86 8.22
CA LEU A 5 -2.54 -20.16 7.63
C LEU A 5 -3.50 -19.52 8.66
N PRO A 6 -3.78 -20.12 9.83
CA PRO A 6 -4.66 -19.50 10.83
C PRO A 6 -4.05 -18.23 11.43
N ASP A 7 -2.77 -18.28 11.82
CA ASP A 7 -2.07 -17.12 12.40
C ASP A 7 -1.89 -16.00 11.37
N SER A 8 -1.57 -16.35 10.13
CA SER A 8 -1.47 -15.37 9.04
C SER A 8 -2.81 -14.68 8.75
N ALA A 9 -3.92 -15.41 8.68
CA ALA A 9 -5.23 -14.83 8.43
C ALA A 9 -5.72 -13.95 9.60
N ASP A 10 -5.46 -14.37 10.83
CA ASP A 10 -5.80 -13.58 12.02
C ASP A 10 -4.93 -12.31 12.10
N ARG A 11 -3.65 -12.38 11.75
CA ARG A 11 -2.78 -11.20 11.59
C ARG A 11 -3.33 -10.23 10.55
N VAL A 12 -3.70 -10.73 9.36
CA VAL A 12 -4.30 -9.91 8.29
C VAL A 12 -5.55 -9.19 8.79
N ARG A 13 -6.46 -9.93 9.44
CA ARG A 13 -7.70 -9.39 9.99
C ARG A 13 -7.42 -8.32 11.06
N ALA A 14 -6.52 -8.62 12.01
CA ALA A 14 -6.15 -7.69 13.08
C ALA A 14 -5.55 -6.40 12.52
N THR A 15 -4.60 -6.50 11.59
CA THR A 15 -3.97 -5.32 10.97
C THR A 15 -4.98 -4.50 10.17
N ALA A 16 -5.88 -5.13 9.41
CA ALA A 16 -6.93 -4.42 8.68
C ALA A 16 -7.89 -3.68 9.62
N HIS A 17 -8.35 -4.31 10.71
CA HIS A 17 -9.22 -3.65 11.68
C HIS A 17 -8.53 -2.49 12.41
N GLN A 18 -7.27 -2.67 12.81
CA GLN A 18 -6.49 -1.61 13.44
C GLN A 18 -6.30 -0.43 12.48
N GLY A 19 -5.96 -0.71 11.21
CA GLY A 19 -5.82 0.29 10.16
C GLY A 19 -7.12 1.03 9.89
N LEU A 20 -8.23 0.31 9.74
CA LEU A 20 -9.56 0.92 9.56
C LEU A 20 -9.89 1.88 10.70
N ALA A 21 -9.75 1.40 11.94
CA ALA A 21 -10.09 2.20 13.11
C ALA A 21 -9.19 3.44 13.24
N LEU A 22 -7.90 3.34 12.87
CA LEU A 22 -6.99 4.47 12.83
C LEU A 22 -7.43 5.50 11.77
N VAL A 23 -7.66 5.05 10.54
CA VAL A 23 -8.06 5.90 9.41
C VAL A 23 -9.37 6.61 9.71
N GLN A 24 -10.37 5.90 10.22
CA GLN A 24 -11.67 6.48 10.61
C GLN A 24 -11.51 7.53 11.70
N ARG A 25 -10.77 7.23 12.79
CA ARG A 25 -10.54 8.20 13.87
C ARG A 25 -9.82 9.45 13.38
N TRP A 26 -8.80 9.28 12.54
CA TRP A 26 -8.02 10.40 12.03
C TRP A 26 -8.84 11.28 11.07
N LEU A 27 -9.64 10.68 10.19
CA LEU A 27 -10.48 11.42 9.24
C LEU A 27 -11.64 12.16 9.93
N ALA A 28 -12.17 11.60 11.03
CA ALA A 28 -13.24 12.22 11.81
C ALA A 28 -12.76 13.38 12.71
N ASP A 29 -11.45 13.53 12.90
CA ASP A 29 -10.88 14.56 13.77
C ASP A 29 -10.60 15.86 12.98
N GLU A 30 -11.39 16.89 13.24
CA GLU A 30 -11.30 18.19 12.56
C GLU A 30 -9.94 18.87 12.71
N ARG A 31 -9.18 18.54 13.78
CA ARG A 31 -7.83 19.07 13.98
C ARG A 31 -6.87 18.70 12.85
N PHE A 32 -7.16 17.62 12.13
CA PHE A 32 -6.37 17.14 11.01
C PHE A 32 -6.97 17.46 9.64
N ALA A 33 -8.00 18.31 9.57
CA ALA A 33 -8.69 18.65 8.32
C ALA A 33 -7.75 19.20 7.23
N ALA A 34 -6.73 19.98 7.63
CA ALA A 34 -5.71 20.54 6.74
C ALA A 34 -4.43 19.67 6.61
N ALA A 35 -4.36 18.55 7.33
CA ALA A 35 -3.20 17.66 7.33
C ALA A 35 -3.41 16.45 6.41
N ARG A 36 -2.33 15.71 6.17
CA ARG A 36 -2.31 14.43 5.44
C ARG A 36 -1.81 13.34 6.36
N LEU A 37 -2.46 12.18 6.35
CA LEU A 37 -1.96 10.98 7.03
C LEU A 37 -1.11 10.17 6.06
N ALA A 38 0.18 10.05 6.36
CA ALA A 38 1.07 9.14 5.66
C ALA A 38 1.06 7.78 6.36
N VAL A 39 0.66 6.74 5.64
CA VAL A 39 0.65 5.36 6.12
C VAL A 39 1.88 4.65 5.55
N LEU A 40 2.83 4.35 6.42
CA LEU A 40 4.03 3.59 6.10
C LEU A 40 3.76 2.10 6.32
N THR A 41 4.00 1.30 5.29
CA THR A 41 3.95 -0.16 5.33
C THR A 41 5.32 -0.76 5.01
N ARG A 42 5.50 -2.06 5.27
CA ARG A 42 6.73 -2.78 4.93
C ARG A 42 6.41 -4.03 4.12
N ASP A 43 7.09 -4.19 2.99
CA ASP A 43 6.89 -5.31 2.07
C ASP A 43 5.41 -5.53 1.68
N ALA A 44 4.59 -4.47 1.63
CA ALA A 44 3.17 -4.55 1.26
C ALA A 44 2.96 -4.71 -0.25
N VAL A 45 3.92 -4.24 -1.05
CA VAL A 45 3.89 -4.32 -2.51
C VAL A 45 5.22 -4.87 -3.03
N ARG A 46 5.16 -5.56 -4.17
CA ARG A 46 6.36 -6.06 -4.85
C ARG A 46 6.67 -5.18 -6.05
N THR A 47 7.87 -4.64 -6.10
CA THR A 47 8.36 -3.74 -7.15
C THR A 47 9.27 -4.45 -8.17
N GLY A 48 9.81 -5.61 -7.81
CA GLY A 48 10.64 -6.42 -8.70
C GLY A 48 11.10 -7.74 -8.06
N PRO A 49 11.90 -8.55 -8.78
CA PRO A 49 12.36 -9.86 -8.31
C PRO A 49 13.30 -9.82 -7.08
N ALA A 50 13.95 -8.68 -6.83
CA ALA A 50 14.84 -8.50 -5.69
C ALA A 50 14.10 -8.23 -4.38
N ASP A 51 12.80 -7.91 -4.45
CA ASP A 51 11.98 -7.65 -3.28
C ASP A 51 11.67 -8.95 -2.52
N ARG A 52 11.48 -8.81 -1.21
CA ARG A 52 11.01 -9.88 -0.35
C ARG A 52 9.59 -10.32 -0.76
N PRO A 53 9.17 -11.54 -0.34
CA PRO A 53 7.77 -11.92 -0.44
C PRO A 53 6.87 -10.87 0.23
N VAL A 54 5.73 -10.60 -0.38
CA VAL A 54 4.74 -9.65 0.15
C VAL A 54 4.26 -10.11 1.52
N ASP A 55 4.23 -9.23 2.52
CA ASP A 55 3.52 -9.48 3.78
C ASP A 55 2.00 -9.28 3.54
N PRO A 56 1.18 -10.35 3.62
CA PRO A 56 -0.25 -10.25 3.35
C PRO A 56 -0.99 -9.28 4.27
N ALA A 57 -0.55 -9.12 5.53
CA ALA A 57 -1.20 -8.22 6.47
C ALA A 57 -0.95 -6.75 6.09
N GLN A 58 0.27 -6.44 5.66
CA GLN A 58 0.65 -5.12 5.17
C GLN A 58 -0.02 -4.81 3.83
N ALA A 59 -0.14 -5.81 2.93
CA ALA A 59 -0.86 -5.68 1.67
C ALA A 59 -2.37 -5.43 1.86
N ALA A 60 -2.99 -6.09 2.85
CA ALA A 60 -4.39 -5.84 3.18
C ALA A 60 -4.62 -4.41 3.68
N LEU A 61 -3.73 -3.92 4.55
CA LEU A 61 -3.73 -2.52 4.97
C LEU A 61 -3.54 -1.56 3.78
N TRP A 62 -2.63 -1.89 2.86
CA TRP A 62 -2.40 -1.09 1.65
C TRP A 62 -3.65 -0.97 0.79
N GLY A 63 -4.34 -2.08 0.53
CA GLY A 63 -5.60 -2.10 -0.22
C GLY A 63 -6.71 -1.29 0.47
N LEU A 64 -6.84 -1.42 1.79
CA LEU A 64 -7.80 -0.68 2.59
C LEU A 64 -7.59 0.84 2.48
N VAL A 65 -6.36 1.31 2.70
CA VAL A 65 -6.04 2.74 2.66
C VAL A 65 -6.16 3.29 1.23
N ARG A 66 -5.84 2.47 0.21
CA ARG A 66 -6.04 2.83 -1.19
C ARG A 66 -7.52 3.15 -1.47
N SER A 67 -8.45 2.33 -0.95
CA SER A 67 -9.89 2.58 -1.06
C SER A 67 -10.30 3.84 -0.32
N ALA A 68 -9.90 4.00 0.95
CA ALA A 68 -10.22 5.19 1.74
C ALA A 68 -9.70 6.49 1.09
N ARG A 69 -8.56 6.45 0.40
CA ARG A 69 -8.02 7.60 -0.33
C ARG A 69 -8.88 7.99 -1.54
N ALA A 70 -9.49 7.03 -2.21
CA ALA A 70 -10.42 7.33 -3.31
C ALA A 70 -11.65 8.10 -2.80
N GLU A 71 -12.09 7.82 -1.57
CA GLU A 71 -13.19 8.54 -0.88
C GLU A 71 -12.75 9.89 -0.30
N HIS A 72 -11.47 10.02 0.07
CA HIS A 72 -10.89 11.24 0.65
C HIS A 72 -9.64 11.73 -0.12
N PRO A 73 -9.81 12.28 -1.34
CA PRO A 73 -8.70 12.73 -2.17
C PRO A 73 -7.79 13.73 -1.45
N GLY A 74 -6.48 13.54 -1.56
CA GLY A 74 -5.47 14.43 -0.97
C GLY A 74 -5.22 14.26 0.52
N ARG A 75 -6.07 13.52 1.27
CA ARG A 75 -5.96 13.37 2.73
C ARG A 75 -5.07 12.22 3.19
N LEU A 76 -4.86 11.21 2.34
CA LEU A 76 -4.12 9.98 2.66
C LEU A 76 -2.97 9.77 1.65
N VAL A 77 -1.83 9.30 2.15
CA VAL A 77 -0.66 8.91 1.35
C VAL A 77 -0.19 7.53 1.78
N LEU A 78 0.13 6.67 0.80
CA LEU A 78 0.67 5.34 1.04
C LEU A 78 2.15 5.28 0.68
N ILE A 79 2.97 4.78 1.60
CA ILE A 79 4.42 4.61 1.40
C ILE A 79 4.79 3.20 1.83
N ASP A 80 5.39 2.41 0.93
CA ASP A 80 5.85 1.04 1.26
C ASP A 80 7.37 1.00 1.27
N ALA A 81 7.97 0.60 2.39
CA ALA A 81 9.41 0.44 2.52
C ALA A 81 9.82 -1.03 2.45
N ALA A 82 11.07 -1.31 2.06
CA ALA A 82 11.62 -2.65 2.18
C ALA A 82 11.70 -3.08 3.67
N GLY A 83 11.39 -4.34 3.96
CA GLY A 83 11.48 -4.91 5.30
C GLY A 83 12.90 -5.22 5.79
N THR A 84 13.90 -5.14 4.91
CA THR A 84 15.33 -5.27 5.26
C THR A 84 16.02 -3.91 5.18
N GLY A 85 16.47 -3.40 6.34
CA GLY A 85 17.24 -2.17 6.44
C GLY A 85 16.78 -1.30 7.60
N GLU A 86 17.53 -0.23 7.84
CA GLU A 86 17.08 0.86 8.69
C GLU A 86 15.73 1.40 8.17
N PRO A 87 14.88 1.95 9.05
CA PRO A 87 13.73 2.74 8.60
C PRO A 87 14.17 3.72 7.52
N ALA A 88 13.33 3.95 6.51
CA ALA A 88 13.59 5.03 5.55
C ALA A 88 13.92 6.29 6.36
N ASP A 89 15.11 6.86 6.10
CA ASP A 89 15.53 8.03 6.84
C ASP A 89 14.57 9.20 6.62
N THR A 90 14.59 10.16 7.55
CA THR A 90 13.65 11.28 7.55
C THR A 90 13.74 12.11 6.27
N ASP A 91 14.92 12.22 5.67
CA ASP A 91 15.14 12.99 4.44
C ASP A 91 14.49 12.31 3.23
N THR A 92 14.67 10.99 3.11
CA THR A 92 14.03 10.17 2.08
C THR A 92 12.51 10.22 2.21
N LEU A 93 11.99 10.09 3.43
CA LEU A 93 10.56 10.18 3.69
C LEU A 93 10.01 11.58 3.36
N SER A 94 10.74 12.63 3.72
CA SER A 94 10.37 14.02 3.41
C SER A 94 10.36 14.28 1.90
N ALA A 95 11.38 13.80 1.18
CA ALA A 95 11.45 13.90 -0.27
C ALA A 95 10.30 13.13 -0.95
N ALA A 96 9.98 11.93 -0.47
CA ALA A 96 8.86 11.12 -0.97
C ALA A 96 7.51 11.84 -0.78
N LEU A 97 7.29 12.47 0.38
CA LEU A 97 6.08 13.24 0.66
C LEU A 97 5.99 14.51 -0.20
N ALA A 98 7.13 15.18 -0.43
CA ALA A 98 7.23 16.39 -1.25
C ALA A 98 6.93 16.13 -2.73
N ALA A 99 7.12 14.90 -3.22
CA ALA A 99 6.76 14.52 -4.60
C ALA A 99 5.25 14.62 -4.88
N GLY A 100 4.40 14.69 -3.85
CA GLY A 100 2.96 14.91 -4.00
C GLY A 100 2.18 13.69 -4.51
N GLU A 101 2.85 12.56 -4.73
CA GLU A 101 2.24 11.34 -5.23
C GLU A 101 1.41 10.63 -4.12
N PRO A 102 0.27 10.01 -4.48
CA PRO A 102 -0.61 9.35 -3.51
C PRO A 102 -0.11 7.98 -3.03
N GLU A 103 0.78 7.36 -3.80
CA GLU A 103 1.35 6.03 -3.53
C GLU A 103 2.81 5.98 -3.99
N LEU A 104 3.70 5.53 -3.10
CA LEU A 104 5.12 5.37 -3.38
C LEU A 104 5.66 4.07 -2.78
N ALA A 105 6.64 3.46 -3.44
CA ALA A 105 7.46 2.40 -2.86
C ALA A 105 8.93 2.86 -2.75
N LEU A 106 9.49 2.71 -1.56
CA LEU A 106 10.87 3.04 -1.21
C LEU A 106 11.69 1.74 -1.18
N ARG A 107 12.71 1.70 -2.04
CA ARG A 107 13.69 0.61 -2.19
C ARG A 107 15.08 1.25 -2.28
N THR A 108 16.07 0.51 -2.77
CA THR A 108 17.35 1.09 -3.14
C THR A 108 17.17 1.99 -4.37
N GLY A 109 17.43 3.29 -4.23
CA GLY A 109 17.35 4.28 -5.32
C GLY A 109 16.14 5.21 -5.21
N PRO A 110 15.73 5.85 -6.33
CA PRO A 110 14.61 6.78 -6.35
C PRO A 110 13.27 6.14 -5.96
N PRO A 111 12.30 6.91 -5.45
CA PRO A 111 10.95 6.42 -5.19
C PRO A 111 10.28 5.84 -6.44
N LEU A 112 9.63 4.69 -6.28
CA LEU A 112 8.88 4.04 -7.35
C LEU A 112 7.40 4.38 -7.24
N LEU A 113 6.76 4.68 -8.37
CA LEU A 113 5.35 5.06 -8.45
C LEU A 113 4.54 3.95 -9.12
N PRO A 114 3.37 3.57 -8.59
CA PRO A 114 2.53 2.58 -9.23
C PRO A 114 1.89 3.18 -10.48
N ARG A 115 2.02 2.45 -11.59
CA ARG A 115 1.36 2.75 -12.85
C ARG A 115 0.72 1.47 -13.38
N LEU A 116 -0.54 1.56 -13.77
CA LEU A 116 -1.19 0.48 -14.50
C LEU A 116 -0.63 0.47 -15.93
N VAL A 117 -0.02 -0.64 -16.31
CA VAL A 117 0.38 -0.89 -17.69
C VAL A 117 -0.51 -1.97 -18.27
N ARG A 118 -0.68 -1.99 -19.59
CA ARG A 118 -1.32 -3.14 -20.25
C ARG A 118 -0.44 -4.35 -19.97
N GLY A 119 -0.96 -5.30 -19.21
CA GLY A 119 -0.29 -6.58 -19.05
C GLY A 119 -0.22 -7.28 -20.39
N GLY A 120 0.97 -7.72 -20.80
CA GLY A 120 1.06 -8.85 -21.74
C GLY A 120 0.42 -10.06 -21.07
N ARG A 121 -0.26 -10.92 -21.84
CA ARG A 121 -0.75 -12.20 -21.32
C ARG A 121 0.44 -12.94 -20.71
N ALA A 122 0.42 -13.14 -19.39
CA ALA A 122 1.30 -14.08 -18.69
C ALA A 122 0.61 -15.46 -18.51
N ASP A 123 -0.52 -15.64 -19.21
CA ASP A 123 -1.45 -16.77 -19.27
C ASP A 123 -2.21 -17.12 -17.97
N GLY A 124 -2.57 -16.09 -17.20
CA GLY A 124 -3.76 -16.04 -16.33
C GLY A 124 -4.74 -14.97 -16.83
N THR A 125 -5.47 -15.31 -17.89
CA THR A 125 -6.26 -14.41 -18.76
C THR A 125 -7.64 -14.03 -18.20
N LEU A 126 -8.08 -12.77 -18.39
CA LEU A 126 -9.51 -12.40 -18.30
C LEU A 126 -10.05 -11.90 -19.66
N SER A 127 -11.31 -12.27 -19.92
CA SER A 127 -11.97 -12.32 -21.23
C SER A 127 -12.64 -11.01 -21.67
N LEU A 128 -13.19 -11.03 -22.88
CA LEU A 128 -14.00 -9.96 -23.45
C LEU A 128 -15.32 -9.79 -22.66
N PRO A 129 -15.86 -8.57 -22.54
CA PRO A 129 -17.26 -8.38 -22.14
C PRO A 129 -18.21 -8.88 -23.25
N ASP A 130 -19.32 -9.54 -22.89
CA ASP A 130 -20.28 -10.12 -23.86
C ASP A 130 -20.81 -9.08 -24.85
N GLY A 131 -20.67 -9.35 -26.16
CA GLY A 131 -21.29 -8.57 -27.25
C GLY A 131 -20.38 -8.18 -28.43
N ALA A 132 -19.08 -8.38 -28.34
CA ALA A 132 -18.16 -8.22 -29.47
C ALA A 132 -17.97 -9.57 -30.20
N ALA A 133 -19.00 -9.97 -30.96
CA ALA A 133 -18.89 -11.00 -32.00
C ALA A 133 -18.65 -10.31 -33.36
#